data_AF-A0A2V9P8T6-F1
#
_entry.id   AF-A0A2V9P8T6-F1
#
_cell.length_a   1.000
_cell.length_b   1.000
_cell.length_c   1.000
_cell.angle_alpha   90.00
_cell.angle_beta   90.00
_cell.angle_gamma   90.00
#
_symmetry.space_group_name_H-M   'P 1'
#
loop_
_entity.id
_entity.type
_entity.pdbx_description
1 polymer ?
#
loop_
_entity_poly.entity_id
_entity_poly.type
_entity_poly.pdbx_seq_one_letter_code
_entity_poly.pdbx_strand_id
1 'polypeptide(L)'
;YQVAVQAISGQGGWPLTAFLTPDGKPFYGGTYFPPGDNYGRPSFRRVLVSISDAYREKNADVVEQAGMVEGAIAHSESFSGKTGDFSPKIIQEIVDSALKMFDETHGGFGSAPKFPHPSMIDLLIDQYQREASHLGTGEGTHSHVDSARTGEDARPPKDHLLHVFTSTLEKMARGGVYDQLAGGFHRYSVDERWIVPHFEKMSYDNSELLKNYVHAYQATGSEFFKEVARDIIRWMDEWLSDRDHGGFYASQDADISLDDDGDYFTWTIDEAKAVLTDEEAQVACLHYDINEIGEMHHNPAKNVLYQRASIEEIATRLKLSAQRVQELLNSANRKMYAARLKRTTPYIDKTVYVNWNALCISAYLNAATALGLQEARRFALRSLDRIL
;
A
#
# COMPACT_ATOMS: atom_id res chain seq x y z
N TYR A 1 17.03 -16.72 2.43
CA TYR A 1 17.79 -15.90 1.45
C TYR A 1 17.75 -14.40 1.71
N GLN A 2 16.59 -13.78 1.93
CA GLN A 2 16.55 -12.33 2.21
C GLN A 2 17.37 -11.93 3.43
N VAL A 3 17.28 -12.70 4.53
CA VAL A 3 18.13 -12.54 5.72
C VAL A 3 19.63 -12.65 5.37
N ALA A 4 20.00 -13.60 4.50
CA ALA A 4 21.38 -13.79 4.05
C ALA A 4 21.89 -12.56 3.28
N VAL A 5 21.12 -12.08 2.31
CA VAL A 5 21.50 -10.91 1.49
C VAL A 5 21.54 -9.64 2.33
N GLN A 6 20.63 -9.49 3.30
CA GLN A 6 20.67 -8.39 4.26
C GLN A 6 21.90 -8.44 5.14
N ALA A 7 22.32 -9.63 5.59
CA ALA A 7 23.56 -9.81 6.35
C ALA A 7 24.81 -9.49 5.52
N ILE A 8 24.82 -9.84 4.22
CA ILE A 8 25.95 -9.60 3.31
C ILE A 8 26.06 -8.13 2.90
N SER A 9 24.96 -7.55 2.43
CA SER A 9 24.96 -6.25 1.74
C SER A 9 24.49 -5.09 2.61
N GLY A 10 23.96 -5.37 3.81
CA GLY A 10 23.26 -4.40 4.64
C GLY A 10 21.91 -3.97 4.08
N GLN A 11 21.51 -4.47 2.90
CA GLN A 11 20.28 -4.13 2.21
C GLN A 11 19.47 -5.40 1.93
N GLY A 12 18.15 -5.27 1.95
CA GLY A 12 17.21 -6.32 1.61
C GLY A 12 16.03 -5.74 0.84
N GLY A 13 15.25 -6.60 0.19
CA GLY A 13 14.11 -6.18 -0.61
C GLY A 13 13.97 -6.98 -1.90
N TRP A 14 12.92 -6.68 -2.66
CA TRP A 14 12.66 -7.23 -3.98
C TRP A 14 12.93 -6.17 -5.05
N PRO A 15 13.47 -6.52 -6.24
CA PRO A 15 13.92 -7.86 -6.64
C PRO A 15 15.21 -8.27 -5.92
N LEU A 16 15.20 -9.48 -5.36
CA LEU A 16 16.33 -10.07 -4.63
C LEU A 16 17.19 -10.89 -5.59
N THR A 17 18.48 -10.62 -5.65
CA THR A 17 19.45 -11.53 -6.27
C THR A 17 20.38 -12.10 -5.21
N ALA A 18 20.47 -13.42 -5.14
CA ALA A 18 21.43 -14.14 -4.30
C ALA A 18 22.30 -15.04 -5.19
N PHE A 19 23.60 -15.00 -4.97
CA PHE A 19 24.58 -15.89 -5.59
C PHE A 19 24.97 -16.97 -4.58
N LEU A 20 24.89 -18.21 -5.03
CA LEU A 20 25.07 -19.39 -4.19
C LEU A 20 26.21 -20.25 -4.69
N THR A 21 26.88 -20.92 -3.77
CA THR A 21 27.77 -22.04 -4.09
C THR A 21 26.94 -23.24 -4.62
N PRO A 22 27.57 -24.26 -5.26
CA PRO A 22 26.84 -25.41 -5.79
C PRO A 22 26.05 -26.23 -4.76
N ASP A 23 26.46 -26.19 -3.49
CA ASP A 23 25.77 -26.78 -2.34
C ASP A 23 24.68 -25.86 -1.74
N GLY A 24 24.39 -24.73 -2.37
CA GLY A 24 23.27 -23.85 -2.04
C GLY A 24 23.55 -22.80 -0.97
N LYS A 25 24.82 -22.52 -0.65
CA LYS A 25 25.18 -21.54 0.39
C LYS A 25 25.34 -20.14 -0.20
N PRO A 26 24.62 -19.12 0.30
CA PRO A 26 24.72 -17.76 -0.21
C PRO A 26 26.05 -17.12 0.20
N PHE A 27 26.74 -16.47 -0.74
CA PHE A 27 28.00 -15.76 -0.48
C PHE A 27 28.01 -14.32 -1.01
N TYR A 28 27.08 -13.98 -1.89
CA TYR A 28 26.88 -12.60 -2.33
C TYR A 28 25.40 -12.36 -2.65
N GLY A 29 24.94 -11.12 -2.56
CA GLY A 29 23.62 -10.75 -3.03
C GLY A 29 23.37 -9.26 -2.92
N GLY A 30 22.27 -8.83 -3.52
CA GLY A 30 21.82 -7.46 -3.47
C GLY A 30 20.49 -7.27 -4.18
N THR A 31 20.08 -6.02 -4.28
CA THR A 31 18.80 -5.60 -4.84
C THR A 31 19.00 -4.42 -5.79
N TYR A 32 18.15 -4.30 -6.81
CA TYR A 32 18.14 -3.17 -7.75
C TYR A 32 19.50 -2.89 -8.41
N PHE A 33 20.07 -3.89 -9.09
CA PHE A 33 21.28 -3.71 -9.90
C PHE A 33 20.92 -3.02 -11.22
N PRO A 34 21.48 -1.83 -11.51
CA PRO A 34 21.14 -1.10 -12.74
C PRO A 34 21.71 -1.79 -14.01
N PRO A 35 21.18 -1.48 -15.20
CA PRO A 35 21.72 -1.99 -16.46
C PRO A 35 23.13 -1.43 -16.77
N GLY A 36 23.44 -0.22 -16.29
CA GLY A 36 24.76 0.43 -16.36
C GLY A 36 25.23 0.92 -14.98
N ASP A 37 26.54 1.14 -14.82
CA ASP A 37 27.10 1.64 -13.54
C ASP A 37 26.55 3.05 -13.28
N ASN A 38 25.68 3.20 -12.28
CA ASN A 38 24.95 4.45 -11.99
C ASN A 38 24.52 4.50 -10.52
N TYR A 39 24.20 5.71 -10.03
CA TYR A 39 23.74 5.94 -8.65
C TYR A 39 24.68 5.37 -7.56
N GLY A 40 25.98 5.33 -7.83
CA GLY A 40 26.98 4.73 -6.93
C GLY A 40 26.92 3.20 -6.84
N ARG A 41 26.19 2.53 -7.73
CA ARG A 41 26.00 1.07 -7.77
C ARG A 41 26.61 0.46 -9.04
N PRO A 42 27.23 -0.73 -8.96
CA PRO A 42 27.70 -1.45 -10.14
C PRO A 42 26.54 -2.00 -10.94
N SER A 43 26.68 -2.05 -12.26
CA SER A 43 25.75 -2.71 -13.16
C SER A 43 25.63 -4.21 -12.86
N PHE A 44 24.49 -4.81 -13.18
CA PHE A 44 24.32 -6.24 -13.00
C PHE A 44 25.34 -7.04 -13.82
N ARG A 45 25.70 -6.57 -15.02
CA ARG A 45 26.77 -7.16 -15.84
C ARG A 45 28.11 -7.17 -15.12
N ARG A 46 28.48 -6.05 -14.49
CA ARG A 46 29.75 -5.95 -13.74
C ARG A 46 29.74 -6.86 -12.52
N VAL A 47 28.62 -6.96 -11.81
CA VAL A 47 28.45 -7.91 -10.70
C VAL A 47 28.67 -9.34 -11.20
N LEU A 48 28.02 -9.75 -12.29
CA LEU A 48 28.17 -11.11 -12.84
C LEU A 48 29.62 -11.46 -13.19
N VAL A 49 30.36 -10.53 -13.80
CA VAL A 49 31.78 -10.73 -14.10
C VAL A 49 32.59 -10.87 -12.80
N SER A 50 32.42 -9.96 -11.85
CA SER A 50 33.13 -10.02 -10.55
C SER A 50 32.85 -11.31 -9.78
N ILE A 51 31.61 -11.80 -9.81
CA ILE A 51 31.24 -13.06 -9.16
C ILE A 51 31.88 -14.27 -9.87
N SER A 52 31.87 -14.27 -11.21
CA SER A 52 32.53 -15.32 -12.00
C SER A 52 34.03 -15.38 -11.71
N ASP A 53 34.70 -14.23 -11.67
CA ASP A 53 36.14 -14.14 -11.43
C ASP A 53 36.47 -14.53 -9.97
N ALA A 54 35.70 -14.04 -8.99
CA ALA A 54 35.86 -14.44 -7.59
C ALA A 54 35.68 -15.96 -7.42
N TYR A 55 34.69 -16.56 -8.07
CA TYR A 55 34.46 -18.00 -7.96
C TYR A 55 35.60 -18.84 -8.58
N ARG A 56 36.19 -18.38 -9.68
CA ARG A 56 37.28 -19.09 -10.40
C ARG A 56 38.64 -18.89 -9.76
N GLU A 57 38.95 -17.66 -9.38
CA GLU A 57 40.29 -17.24 -8.97
C GLU A 57 40.45 -17.16 -7.45
N LYS A 58 39.36 -16.96 -6.73
CA LYS A 58 39.33 -16.74 -5.28
C LYS A 58 38.29 -17.64 -4.59
N ASN A 59 38.22 -18.89 -5.04
CA ASN A 59 37.22 -19.84 -4.55
C ASN A 59 37.26 -20.03 -3.03
N ALA A 60 38.45 -20.03 -2.43
CA ALA A 60 38.62 -20.12 -0.99
C ALA A 60 37.91 -18.97 -0.25
N ASP A 61 38.09 -17.73 -0.72
CA ASP A 61 37.41 -16.55 -0.16
C ASP A 61 35.88 -16.67 -0.32
N VAL A 62 35.39 -17.20 -1.44
CA VAL A 62 33.96 -17.43 -1.67
C VAL A 62 33.38 -18.42 -0.66
N VAL A 63 34.06 -19.54 -0.43
CA VAL A 63 33.63 -20.56 0.54
C VAL A 63 33.70 -20.03 1.97
N GLU A 64 34.71 -19.23 2.29
CA GLU A 64 34.83 -18.58 3.60
C GLU A 64 33.67 -17.60 3.83
N GLN A 65 33.37 -16.73 2.86
CA GLN A 65 32.22 -15.83 2.93
C GLN A 65 30.90 -16.58 3.06
N ALA A 66 30.72 -17.67 2.30
CA ALA A 66 29.55 -18.54 2.43
C ALA A 66 29.41 -19.10 3.86
N GLY A 67 30.52 -19.55 4.46
CA GLY A 67 30.55 -20.04 5.83
C GLY A 67 30.27 -18.96 6.88
N MET A 68 30.77 -17.73 6.68
CA MET A 68 30.46 -16.60 7.56
C MET A 68 28.98 -16.24 7.52
N VAL A 69 28.38 -16.22 6.32
CA VAL A 69 26.95 -15.93 6.14
C VAL A 69 26.09 -17.03 6.73
N GLU A 70 26.43 -18.29 6.50
CA GLU A 70 25.75 -19.44 7.11
C GLU A 70 25.83 -19.39 8.64
N GLY A 71 27.00 -19.07 9.20
CA GLY A 71 27.19 -18.87 10.63
C GLY A 71 26.35 -17.72 11.20
N ALA A 72 26.29 -16.58 10.49
CA ALA A 72 25.48 -15.43 10.89
C ALA A 72 23.97 -15.74 10.85
N ILE A 73 23.52 -16.49 9.82
CA ILE A 73 22.12 -16.93 9.70
C ILE A 73 21.81 -17.95 10.79
N ALA A 74 22.66 -18.95 11.02
CA ALA A 74 22.46 -19.94 12.07
C ALA A 74 22.41 -19.27 13.46
N HIS A 75 23.20 -18.22 13.69
CA HIS A 75 23.15 -17.42 14.91
C HIS A 75 21.87 -16.57 15.02
N SER A 76 21.34 -16.10 13.88
CA SER A 76 20.06 -15.37 13.82
C SER A 76 18.84 -16.30 13.92
N GLU A 77 18.91 -17.53 13.40
CA GLU A 77 17.85 -18.55 13.44
C GLU A 77 17.85 -19.33 14.75
N SER A 78 18.97 -19.36 15.49
CA SER A 78 19.01 -19.84 16.89
C SER A 78 18.25 -18.94 17.87
N PHE A 79 17.51 -17.93 17.36
CA PHE A 79 16.33 -17.38 18.02
C PHE A 79 15.18 -18.39 18.20
N SER A 80 15.28 -19.62 17.69
CA SER A 80 14.36 -20.74 18.00
C SER A 80 14.42 -21.24 19.46
N GLY A 81 15.07 -20.50 20.37
CA GLY A 81 15.26 -20.91 21.76
C GLY A 81 15.26 -19.80 22.82
N LYS A 82 14.95 -18.54 22.47
CA LYS A 82 14.60 -17.56 23.50
C LYS A 82 13.12 -17.73 23.82
N THR A 83 12.82 -18.35 24.96
CA THR A 83 11.55 -18.11 25.66
C THR A 83 11.52 -16.62 26.04
N GLY A 84 11.14 -15.76 25.09
CA GLY A 84 10.79 -14.39 25.41
C GLY A 84 9.53 -14.41 26.26
N ASP A 85 9.54 -13.74 27.40
CA ASP A 85 8.32 -13.53 28.18
C ASP A 85 7.34 -12.72 27.33
N PHE A 86 6.28 -13.37 26.84
CA PHE A 86 5.21 -12.69 26.13
C PHE A 86 4.46 -11.81 27.14
N SER A 87 4.64 -10.49 27.01
CA SER A 87 3.98 -9.52 27.87
C SER A 87 3.21 -8.49 27.04
N PRO A 88 2.16 -7.88 27.61
CA PRO A 88 1.47 -6.75 26.96
C PRO A 88 2.39 -5.58 26.60
N LYS A 89 3.58 -5.49 27.20
CA LYS A 89 4.60 -4.49 26.90
C LYS A 89 5.07 -4.55 25.44
N ILE A 90 5.10 -5.73 24.83
CA ILE A 90 5.48 -5.90 23.42
C ILE A 90 4.55 -5.10 22.50
N ILE A 91 3.24 -5.09 22.80
CA ILE A 91 2.27 -4.31 22.02
C ILE A 91 2.56 -2.82 22.16
N GLN A 92 2.86 -2.35 23.38
CA GLN A 92 3.21 -0.96 23.62
C GLN A 92 4.46 -0.55 22.85
N GLU A 93 5.50 -1.38 22.86
CA GLU A 93 6.75 -1.11 22.13
C GLU A 93 6.52 -1.05 20.60
N ILE A 94 5.65 -1.91 20.06
CA ILE A 94 5.28 -1.86 18.64
C ILE A 94 4.52 -0.57 18.32
N VAL A 95 3.57 -0.19 19.16
CA VAL A 95 2.80 1.06 19.01
C VAL A 95 3.72 2.26 19.09
N ASP A 96 4.61 2.34 20.08
CA ASP A 96 5.56 3.44 20.23
C ASP A 96 6.51 3.53 19.02
N SER A 97 6.93 2.38 18.47
CA SER A 97 7.72 2.34 17.24
C SER A 97 6.93 2.87 16.05
N ALA A 98 5.65 2.49 15.91
CA ALA A 98 4.77 2.97 14.85
C ALA A 98 4.59 4.50 14.94
N LEU A 99 4.34 5.02 16.16
CA LEU A 99 4.19 6.45 16.39
C LEU A 99 5.46 7.26 16.09
N LYS A 100 6.65 6.71 16.41
CA LYS A 100 7.93 7.33 16.05
C LYS A 100 8.19 7.34 14.54
N MET A 101 7.64 6.36 13.82
CA MET A 101 7.76 6.27 12.36
C MET A 101 6.69 7.09 11.61
N PHE A 102 5.67 7.58 12.31
CA PHE A 102 4.56 8.29 11.68
C PHE A 102 5.02 9.60 11.02
N ASP A 103 4.65 9.77 9.75
CA ASP A 103 4.88 11.01 9.01
C ASP A 103 3.68 11.96 9.22
N GLU A 104 3.86 12.95 10.09
CA GLU A 104 2.84 13.97 10.39
C GLU A 104 2.41 14.80 9.17
N THR A 105 3.25 14.90 8.14
CA THR A 105 2.98 15.75 6.97
C THR A 105 2.17 15.01 5.91
N HIS A 106 2.60 13.79 5.59
CA HIS A 106 2.03 13.00 4.49
C HIS A 106 1.25 11.76 4.95
N GLY A 107 1.18 11.50 6.26
CA GLY A 107 0.63 10.26 6.78
C GLY A 107 1.48 9.03 6.42
N GLY A 108 1.12 7.89 7.00
CA GLY A 108 1.89 6.65 6.83
C GLY A 108 3.11 6.58 7.73
N PHE A 109 3.95 5.58 7.45
CA PHE A 109 5.08 5.23 8.29
C PHE A 109 6.36 5.14 7.47
N GLY A 110 7.43 5.73 7.98
CA GLY A 110 8.74 5.73 7.33
C GLY A 110 8.85 6.64 6.11
N SER A 111 9.94 6.46 5.36
CA SER A 111 10.29 7.28 4.19
C SER A 111 9.92 6.60 2.86
N ALA A 112 10.25 7.24 1.74
CA ALA A 112 10.17 6.64 0.41
C ALA A 112 11.12 5.44 0.24
N PRO A 113 10.74 4.37 -0.50
CA PRO A 113 9.38 4.08 -0.96
C PRO A 113 8.43 3.77 0.21
N LYS A 114 7.23 4.33 0.17
CA LYS A 114 6.27 4.31 1.28
C LYS A 114 5.18 3.24 1.06
N PHE A 115 5.07 2.31 2.02
CA PHE A 115 4.14 1.18 1.98
C PHE A 115 2.93 1.40 2.92
N PRO A 116 1.74 0.85 2.60
CA PRO A 116 0.53 1.09 3.40
C PRO A 116 0.53 0.55 4.84
N HIS A 117 1.34 -0.48 5.16
CA HIS A 117 1.42 -1.11 6.48
C HIS A 117 0.05 -1.43 7.15
N PRO A 118 -0.84 -2.19 6.50
CA PRO A 118 -2.22 -2.33 6.95
C PRO A 118 -2.38 -2.99 8.31
N SER A 119 -1.51 -3.95 8.67
CA SER A 119 -1.54 -4.59 9.99
C SER A 119 -1.14 -3.63 11.13
N MET A 120 -0.27 -2.65 10.84
CA MET A 120 0.10 -1.61 11.80
C MET A 120 -1.08 -0.65 12.02
N ILE A 121 -1.74 -0.24 10.93
CA ILE A 121 -2.97 0.57 11.00
C ILE A 121 -4.05 -0.15 11.80
N ASP A 122 -4.24 -1.44 11.55
CA ASP A 122 -5.24 -2.26 12.25
C ASP A 122 -4.98 -2.33 13.76
N LEU A 123 -3.71 -2.49 14.15
CA LEU A 123 -3.30 -2.46 15.55
C LEU A 123 -3.60 -1.11 16.21
N LEU A 124 -3.32 0.01 15.53
CA LEU A 124 -3.61 1.34 16.06
C LEU A 124 -5.12 1.58 16.24
N ILE A 125 -5.95 1.08 15.32
CA ILE A 125 -7.41 1.13 15.44
C ILE A 125 -7.90 0.27 16.61
N ASP A 126 -7.37 -0.95 16.79
CA ASP A 126 -7.69 -1.81 17.95
C ASP A 126 -7.31 -1.12 19.28
N GLN A 127 -6.12 -0.52 19.36
CA GLN A 127 -5.72 0.23 20.56
C GLN A 127 -6.65 1.42 20.84
N TYR A 128 -7.02 2.19 19.80
CA TYR A 128 -7.98 3.29 19.92
C TYR A 128 -9.35 2.82 20.47
N GLN A 129 -9.86 1.69 19.99
CA GLN A 129 -11.16 1.14 20.42
C GLN A 129 -11.12 0.61 21.86
N ARG A 130 -10.00 0.00 22.29
CA ARG A 130 -9.82 -0.45 23.67
C ARG A 130 -9.83 0.71 24.65
N GLU A 131 -9.16 1.81 24.32
CA GLU A 131 -9.21 3.02 25.14
C GLU A 131 -10.60 3.66 25.19
N ALA A 132 -11.35 3.62 24.08
CA ALA A 132 -12.74 4.07 24.06
C ALA A 132 -13.63 3.26 25.01
N SER A 133 -13.43 1.94 25.07
CA SER A 133 -14.24 1.04 25.90
C SER A 133 -13.98 1.23 27.40
N HIS A 134 -12.75 1.59 27.79
CA HIS A 134 -12.40 1.86 29.19
C HIS A 134 -12.98 3.17 29.75
N LEU A 135 -13.23 4.17 28.88
CA LEU A 135 -13.86 5.43 29.27
C LEU A 135 -15.39 5.32 29.40
N GLY A 136 -16.00 4.27 28.83
CA GLY A 136 -17.47 4.09 28.77
C GLY A 136 -18.11 3.34 29.94
N THR A 137 -17.32 2.78 30.88
CA THR A 137 -17.85 1.99 32.01
C THR A 137 -17.88 2.74 33.35
N GLY A 138 -17.83 4.07 33.32
CA GLY A 138 -17.78 4.94 34.49
C GLY A 138 -19.12 5.36 35.08
N GLU A 139 -20.08 4.45 35.24
CA GLU A 139 -21.20 4.65 36.19
C GLU A 139 -21.31 3.43 37.10
N GLY A 140 -20.82 3.59 38.34
CA GLY A 140 -21.15 2.68 39.44
C GLY A 140 -19.95 2.07 40.15
N THR A 141 -19.72 2.56 41.37
CA THR A 141 -19.00 1.94 42.50
C THR A 141 -17.49 2.14 42.59
N HIS A 142 -17.11 2.75 43.71
CA HIS A 142 -15.75 2.97 44.19
C HIS A 142 -14.97 1.65 44.36
N SER A 143 -13.81 1.53 43.71
CA SER A 143 -12.60 0.99 44.37
C SER A 143 -11.34 1.32 43.56
N HIS A 144 -10.51 2.17 44.16
CA HIS A 144 -9.04 2.25 44.12
C HIS A 144 -8.25 1.90 42.83
N VAL A 145 -7.45 2.90 42.45
CA VAL A 145 -6.24 2.91 41.60
C VAL A 145 -6.46 3.15 40.10
N ASP A 146 -6.72 4.40 39.74
CA ASP A 146 -6.15 4.99 38.51
C ASP A 146 -5.54 6.35 38.89
N SER A 147 -4.51 6.31 39.73
CA SER A 147 -3.55 7.41 39.81
C SER A 147 -2.79 7.43 38.49
N ALA A 148 -2.91 8.56 37.77
CA ALA A 148 -2.12 8.95 36.60
C ALA A 148 -0.90 8.04 36.33
N ARG A 149 -0.94 7.26 35.25
CA ARG A 149 0.25 6.60 34.71
C ARG A 149 1.17 7.69 34.17
N THR A 150 2.03 8.24 35.04
CA THR A 150 3.11 9.13 34.67
C THR A 150 4.40 8.31 34.65
N GLY A 151 5.00 8.15 33.46
CA GLY A 151 6.22 7.35 33.25
C GLY A 151 6.22 6.63 31.90
N GLU A 152 7.29 5.89 31.60
CA GLU A 152 7.51 5.11 30.36
C GLU A 152 6.41 4.08 30.03
N ASP A 153 5.46 3.82 30.94
CA ASP A 153 4.32 2.90 30.76
C ASP A 153 2.98 3.62 30.42
N ALA A 154 3.01 4.92 30.11
CA ALA A 154 1.84 5.67 29.69
C ALA A 154 1.45 5.30 28.25
N ARG A 155 0.23 4.80 28.04
CA ARG A 155 -0.31 4.57 26.70
C ARG A 155 -0.41 5.90 25.94
N PRO A 156 -0.21 5.89 24.60
CA PRO A 156 -0.34 7.10 23.80
C PRO A 156 -1.77 7.67 23.91
N PRO A 157 -1.94 8.99 23.90
CA PRO A 157 -3.27 9.59 23.95
C PRO A 157 -4.16 9.09 22.81
N LYS A 158 -5.40 8.73 23.12
CA LYS A 158 -6.43 8.30 22.17
C LYS A 158 -6.53 9.19 20.92
N ASP A 159 -6.49 10.51 21.10
CA ASP A 159 -6.59 11.48 20.00
C ASP A 159 -5.39 11.41 19.05
N HIS A 160 -4.21 11.05 19.57
CA HIS A 160 -3.01 10.84 18.77
C HIS A 160 -3.13 9.55 17.93
N LEU A 161 -3.63 8.45 18.52
CA LEU A 161 -3.92 7.22 17.77
C LEU A 161 -4.93 7.48 16.63
N LEU A 162 -6.01 8.21 16.95
CA LEU A 162 -7.04 8.62 15.99
C LEU A 162 -6.44 9.40 14.82
N HIS A 163 -5.67 10.44 15.13
CA HIS A 163 -4.99 11.26 14.13
C HIS A 163 -4.07 10.44 13.23
N VAL A 164 -3.27 9.52 13.80
CA VAL A 164 -2.30 8.72 13.05
C VAL A 164 -2.97 7.84 12.00
N PHE A 165 -3.97 7.04 12.38
CA PHE A 165 -4.61 6.14 11.41
C PHE A 165 -5.53 6.91 10.44
N THR A 166 -6.24 7.94 10.88
CA THR A 166 -7.12 8.72 9.99
C THR A 166 -6.32 9.53 8.97
N SER A 167 -5.28 10.24 9.40
CA SER A 167 -4.39 10.99 8.51
C SER A 167 -3.73 10.06 7.49
N THR A 168 -3.24 8.90 7.92
CA THR A 168 -2.65 7.89 7.02
C THR A 168 -3.64 7.42 5.95
N LEU A 169 -4.84 7.00 6.36
CA LEU A 169 -5.86 6.50 5.42
C LEU A 169 -6.40 7.60 4.50
N GLU A 170 -6.58 8.82 4.99
CA GLU A 170 -7.01 9.95 4.17
C GLU A 170 -5.95 10.35 3.14
N LYS A 171 -4.68 10.42 3.54
CA LYS A 171 -3.57 10.80 2.65
C LYS A 171 -3.35 9.75 1.55
N MET A 172 -3.47 8.46 1.88
CA MET A 172 -3.42 7.40 0.87
C MET A 172 -4.58 7.49 -0.12
N ALA A 173 -5.83 7.64 0.35
CA ALA A 173 -7.01 7.71 -0.51
C ALA A 173 -7.06 8.99 -1.38
N ARG A 174 -6.44 10.08 -0.92
CA ARG A 174 -6.27 11.32 -1.70
C ARG A 174 -5.02 11.30 -2.59
N GLY A 175 -4.09 10.37 -2.37
CA GLY A 175 -2.86 10.22 -3.14
C GLY A 175 -3.07 9.49 -4.47
N GLY A 176 -2.01 9.45 -5.30
CA GLY A 176 -2.00 8.65 -6.53
C GLY A 176 -1.75 7.16 -6.30
N VAL A 177 -1.40 6.74 -5.08
CA VAL A 177 -1.45 5.33 -4.67
C VAL A 177 -2.87 4.76 -4.72
N TYR A 178 -3.90 5.61 -4.61
CA TYR A 178 -5.28 5.27 -4.89
C TYR A 178 -5.64 5.64 -6.33
N ASP A 179 -6.21 4.71 -7.10
CA ASP A 179 -6.65 5.01 -8.46
C ASP A 179 -7.91 5.88 -8.41
N GLN A 180 -7.71 7.18 -8.60
CA GLN A 180 -8.76 8.20 -8.51
C GLN A 180 -9.91 8.03 -9.52
N LEU A 181 -9.78 7.15 -10.53
CA LEU A 181 -10.80 6.92 -11.55
C LEU A 181 -11.50 5.55 -11.42
N ALA A 182 -10.77 4.47 -11.14
CA ALA A 182 -11.36 3.12 -11.02
C ALA A 182 -11.46 2.61 -9.59
N GLY A 183 -10.85 3.27 -8.61
CA GLY A 183 -10.74 2.74 -7.26
C GLY A 183 -9.70 1.63 -7.14
N GLY A 184 -9.58 1.13 -5.92
CA GLY A 184 -8.50 0.22 -5.54
C GLY A 184 -7.14 0.93 -5.43
N PHE A 185 -6.25 0.29 -4.71
CA PHE A 185 -4.92 0.78 -4.39
C PHE A 185 -3.84 0.06 -5.20
N HIS A 186 -2.86 0.84 -5.61
CA HIS A 186 -1.56 0.38 -6.05
C HIS A 186 -0.71 -0.08 -4.86
N ARG A 187 0.31 -0.88 -5.15
CA ARG A 187 1.07 -1.63 -4.13
C ARG A 187 1.74 -0.74 -3.09
N TYR A 188 2.41 0.32 -3.53
CA TYR A 188 3.10 1.29 -2.68
C TYR A 188 3.40 2.57 -3.46
N SER A 189 3.85 3.61 -2.77
CA SER A 189 4.30 4.86 -3.38
C SER A 189 5.83 4.91 -3.46
N VAL A 190 6.39 5.31 -4.61
CA VAL A 190 7.84 5.49 -4.75
C VAL A 190 8.33 6.77 -4.08
N ASP A 191 7.42 7.70 -3.77
CA ASP A 191 7.69 8.90 -2.97
C ASP A 191 6.96 8.89 -1.62
N GLU A 192 7.34 9.80 -0.73
CA GLU A 192 6.79 9.89 0.63
C GLU A 192 5.39 10.51 0.70
N ARG A 193 4.91 11.16 -0.36
CA ARG A 193 3.68 11.95 -0.40
C ARG A 193 2.47 11.16 -0.87
N TRP A 194 2.64 9.87 -1.17
CA TRP A 194 1.64 8.99 -1.77
C TRP A 194 1.26 9.35 -3.21
N ILE A 195 2.10 10.10 -3.94
CA ILE A 195 1.74 10.61 -5.26
C ILE A 195 2.05 9.60 -6.35
N VAL A 196 3.30 9.19 -6.51
CA VAL A 196 3.73 8.31 -7.61
C VAL A 196 3.67 6.85 -7.14
N PRO A 197 2.75 6.03 -7.66
CA PRO A 197 2.66 4.63 -7.27
C PRO A 197 3.66 3.76 -8.03
N HIS A 198 3.96 2.61 -7.45
CA HIS A 198 4.26 1.42 -8.23
C HIS A 198 2.93 0.84 -8.73
N PHE A 199 2.59 1.06 -10.01
CA PHE A 199 1.23 0.94 -10.55
C PHE A 199 0.58 -0.46 -10.53
N GLU A 200 1.33 -1.50 -10.16
CA GLU A 200 0.78 -2.83 -9.91
C GLU A 200 -0.29 -2.80 -8.80
N LYS A 201 -1.41 -3.50 -8.99
CA LYS A 201 -2.45 -3.66 -7.97
C LYS A 201 -2.62 -5.12 -7.59
N MET A 202 -2.46 -5.41 -6.30
CA MET A 202 -2.56 -6.78 -5.78
C MET A 202 -3.87 -7.00 -5.02
N SER A 203 -4.44 -8.20 -5.14
CA SER A 203 -5.62 -8.62 -4.39
C SER A 203 -5.40 -8.57 -2.88
N TYR A 204 -4.26 -9.07 -2.39
CA TYR A 204 -3.97 -9.11 -0.96
C TYR A 204 -3.82 -7.70 -0.37
N ASP A 205 -3.14 -6.78 -1.06
CA ASP A 205 -2.99 -5.38 -0.62
C ASP A 205 -4.35 -4.69 -0.50
N ASN A 206 -5.20 -4.86 -1.52
CA ASN A 206 -6.56 -4.29 -1.52
C ASN A 206 -7.48 -4.94 -0.49
N SER A 207 -7.33 -6.23 -0.20
CA SER A 207 -8.11 -6.89 0.85
C SER A 207 -7.78 -6.38 2.26
N GLU A 208 -6.50 -6.14 2.54
CA GLU A 208 -6.06 -5.62 3.83
C GLU A 208 -6.41 -4.14 3.99
N LEU A 209 -6.32 -3.35 2.91
CA LEU A 209 -6.79 -1.97 2.93
C LEU A 209 -8.31 -1.88 3.07
N LEU A 210 -9.08 -2.74 2.39
CA LEU A 210 -10.53 -2.82 2.59
C LEU A 210 -10.86 -3.03 4.07
N LYS A 211 -10.17 -3.94 4.74
CA LYS A 211 -10.31 -4.15 6.18
C LYS A 211 -10.01 -2.88 6.98
N ASN A 212 -8.90 -2.18 6.71
CA ASN A 212 -8.59 -0.94 7.43
C ASN A 212 -9.65 0.16 7.22
N TYR A 213 -10.12 0.38 5.99
CA TYR A 213 -11.15 1.39 5.71
C TYR A 213 -12.49 1.04 6.37
N VAL A 214 -12.86 -0.25 6.41
CA VAL A 214 -14.05 -0.71 7.16
C VAL A 214 -13.88 -0.47 8.66
N HIS A 215 -12.72 -0.82 9.24
CA HIS A 215 -12.47 -0.62 10.67
C HIS A 215 -12.40 0.87 11.04
N ALA A 216 -11.83 1.71 10.17
CA ALA A 216 -11.82 3.16 10.36
C ALA A 216 -13.24 3.74 10.29
N TYR A 217 -14.09 3.27 9.37
CA TYR A 217 -15.51 3.63 9.36
C TYR A 217 -16.21 3.24 10.66
N GLN A 218 -16.02 2.01 11.15
CA GLN A 218 -16.62 1.57 12.41
C GLN A 218 -16.12 2.37 13.62
N ALA A 219 -14.84 2.77 13.62
CA ALA A 219 -14.23 3.52 14.71
C ALA A 219 -14.66 5.00 14.73
N THR A 220 -14.92 5.60 13.56
CA THR A 220 -15.10 7.06 13.42
C THR A 220 -16.49 7.49 12.97
N GLY A 221 -17.26 6.60 12.34
CA GLY A 221 -18.50 6.93 11.63
C GLY A 221 -18.30 7.76 10.35
N SER A 222 -17.06 7.98 9.90
CA SER A 222 -16.77 8.83 8.74
C SER A 222 -17.20 8.19 7.43
N GLU A 223 -18.18 8.80 6.75
CA GLU A 223 -18.66 8.33 5.44
C GLU A 223 -17.53 8.30 4.39
N PHE A 224 -16.49 9.11 4.53
CA PHE A 224 -15.32 9.06 3.65
C PHE A 224 -14.68 7.66 3.61
N PHE A 225 -14.42 7.04 4.77
CA PHE A 225 -13.81 5.71 4.81
C PHE A 225 -14.74 4.62 4.28
N LYS A 226 -16.06 4.78 4.50
CA LYS A 226 -17.08 3.88 3.94
C LYS A 226 -17.14 3.94 2.42
N GLU A 227 -17.07 5.12 1.83
CA GLU A 227 -17.08 5.27 0.37
C GLU A 227 -15.80 4.70 -0.25
N VAL A 228 -14.63 4.92 0.36
CA VAL A 228 -13.38 4.27 -0.09
C VAL A 228 -13.48 2.75 -0.02
N ALA A 229 -14.02 2.18 1.07
CA ALA A 229 -14.24 0.74 1.19
C ALA A 229 -15.17 0.18 0.11
N ARG A 230 -16.26 0.91 -0.20
CA ARG A 230 -17.19 0.53 -1.28
C ARG A 230 -16.52 0.58 -2.64
N ASP A 231 -15.65 1.55 -2.87
CA ASP A 231 -14.98 1.72 -4.15
C ASP A 231 -13.87 0.68 -4.37
N ILE A 232 -13.18 0.23 -3.31
CA ILE A 232 -12.28 -0.95 -3.37
C ILE A 232 -13.08 -2.19 -3.80
N ILE A 233 -14.25 -2.45 -3.19
CA ILE A 233 -15.10 -3.58 -3.56
C ILE A 233 -15.55 -3.45 -5.02
N ARG A 234 -15.99 -2.27 -5.44
CA ARG A 234 -16.39 -2.02 -6.83
C ARG A 234 -15.26 -2.37 -7.81
N TRP A 235 -14.04 -1.90 -7.55
CA TRP A 235 -12.88 -2.24 -8.39
C TRP A 235 -12.59 -3.74 -8.42
N MET A 236 -12.56 -4.40 -7.27
CA MET A 236 -12.32 -5.85 -7.19
C MET A 236 -13.42 -6.67 -7.88
N ASP A 237 -14.68 -6.22 -7.80
CA ASP A 237 -15.82 -6.82 -8.49
C ASP A 237 -15.71 -6.64 -10.03
N GLU A 238 -15.25 -5.49 -10.49
CA GLU A 238 -15.11 -5.18 -11.93
C GLU A 238 -13.90 -5.89 -12.57
N TRP A 239 -12.76 -5.93 -11.88
CA TRP A 239 -11.48 -6.28 -12.50
C TRP A 239 -10.82 -7.55 -11.94
N LEU A 240 -10.95 -7.78 -10.63
CA LEU A 240 -10.08 -8.70 -9.91
C LEU A 240 -10.84 -9.91 -9.35
N SER A 241 -11.94 -10.31 -9.99
CA SER A 241 -12.69 -11.47 -9.56
C SER A 241 -13.41 -12.20 -10.69
N ASP A 242 -13.62 -13.51 -10.49
CA ASP A 242 -14.45 -14.36 -11.33
C ASP A 242 -15.90 -14.27 -10.83
N ARG A 243 -16.67 -13.35 -11.41
CA ARG A 243 -18.06 -13.09 -11.00
C ARG A 243 -19.03 -14.22 -11.31
N ASP A 244 -18.64 -15.18 -12.13
CA ASP A 244 -19.49 -16.30 -12.49
C ASP A 244 -19.28 -17.47 -11.51
N HIS A 245 -18.02 -17.82 -11.24
CA HIS A 245 -17.68 -19.00 -10.44
C HIS A 245 -17.27 -18.69 -9.00
N GLY A 246 -17.11 -17.42 -8.63
CA GLY A 246 -16.49 -17.02 -7.35
C GLY A 246 -14.97 -17.08 -7.43
N GLY A 247 -14.28 -16.45 -6.49
CA GLY A 247 -12.83 -16.34 -6.44
C GLY A 247 -12.29 -15.00 -6.96
N PHE A 248 -11.15 -14.62 -6.42
CA PHE A 248 -10.40 -13.40 -6.69
C PHE A 248 -9.14 -13.74 -7.47
N TYR A 249 -8.86 -12.91 -8.48
CA TYR A 249 -7.64 -12.94 -9.27
C TYR A 249 -6.47 -12.36 -8.47
N ALA A 250 -5.25 -12.68 -8.88
CA ALA A 250 -4.04 -12.37 -8.13
C ALA A 250 -3.69 -10.88 -8.18
N SER A 251 -3.55 -10.33 -9.39
CA SER A 251 -3.04 -8.97 -9.61
C SER A 251 -3.50 -8.36 -10.94
N GLN A 252 -3.34 -7.04 -11.02
CA GLN A 252 -3.28 -6.27 -12.26
C GLN A 252 -1.87 -5.70 -12.40
N ASP A 253 -1.23 -5.95 -13.54
CA ASP A 253 0.13 -5.48 -13.82
C ASP A 253 0.18 -3.94 -13.93
N ALA A 254 1.39 -3.39 -13.79
CA ALA A 254 1.64 -1.94 -13.87
C ALA A 254 1.67 -1.45 -15.33
N ASP A 255 2.17 -2.30 -16.23
CA ASP A 255 2.67 -1.97 -17.55
C ASP A 255 2.13 -2.92 -18.62
N ILE A 256 2.09 -2.44 -19.87
CA ILE A 256 1.77 -3.26 -21.05
C ILE A 256 3.03 -3.70 -21.82
N SER A 257 4.17 -3.07 -21.58
CA SER A 257 5.44 -3.30 -22.28
C SER A 257 6.63 -2.80 -21.47
N LEU A 258 7.85 -3.22 -21.82
CA LEU A 258 9.09 -2.84 -21.11
C LEU A 258 9.38 -1.33 -21.07
N ASP A 259 8.82 -0.55 -22.00
CA ASP A 259 8.99 0.91 -22.07
C ASP A 259 7.82 1.67 -21.43
N ASP A 260 6.83 0.95 -20.88
CA ASP A 260 5.67 1.49 -20.16
C ASP A 260 5.90 1.38 -18.65
N ASP A 261 5.71 2.48 -17.92
CA ASP A 261 5.80 2.53 -16.46
C ASP A 261 4.54 3.21 -15.88
N GLY A 262 3.36 2.72 -16.28
CA GLY A 262 2.07 3.19 -15.78
C GLY A 262 1.31 4.16 -16.69
N ASP A 263 1.61 4.19 -17.99
CA ASP A 263 0.93 5.02 -18.99
C ASP A 263 -0.58 4.75 -19.06
N TYR A 264 -0.99 3.51 -18.75
CA TYR A 264 -2.41 3.16 -18.65
C TYR A 264 -3.14 4.01 -17.60
N PHE A 265 -2.50 4.30 -16.47
CA PHE A 265 -3.09 5.00 -15.32
C PHE A 265 -2.91 6.52 -15.37
N THR A 266 -1.88 7.01 -16.08
CA THR A 266 -1.50 8.42 -16.11
C THR A 266 -2.10 9.19 -17.29
N TRP A 267 -2.06 10.52 -17.21
CA TRP A 267 -2.73 11.41 -18.16
C TRP A 267 -1.85 12.58 -18.57
N THR A 268 -1.85 12.89 -19.87
CA THR A 268 -1.40 14.21 -20.34
C THR A 268 -2.56 15.21 -20.30
N ILE A 269 -2.22 16.50 -20.29
CA ILE A 269 -3.23 17.57 -20.43
C ILE A 269 -4.01 17.45 -21.74
N ASP A 270 -3.36 17.03 -22.82
CA ASP A 270 -4.00 16.87 -24.14
C ASP A 270 -4.95 15.68 -24.15
N GLU A 271 -4.60 14.57 -23.51
CA GLU A 271 -5.49 13.41 -23.35
C GLU A 271 -6.74 13.79 -22.54
N ALA A 272 -6.58 14.57 -21.48
CA ALA A 272 -7.71 15.05 -20.68
C ALA A 272 -8.60 16.01 -21.49
N LYS A 273 -8.03 17.01 -22.15
CA LYS A 273 -8.78 17.98 -22.98
C LYS A 273 -9.45 17.35 -24.20
N ALA A 274 -8.91 16.25 -24.73
CA ALA A 274 -9.51 15.53 -25.85
C ALA A 274 -10.87 14.90 -25.50
N VAL A 275 -11.14 14.65 -24.22
CA VAL A 275 -12.37 13.96 -23.77
C VAL A 275 -13.26 14.82 -22.88
N LEU A 276 -12.75 15.94 -22.38
CA LEU A 276 -13.45 16.86 -21.49
C LEU A 276 -13.86 18.14 -22.22
N THR A 277 -14.96 18.73 -21.79
CA THR A 277 -15.27 20.14 -22.12
C THR A 277 -14.31 21.08 -21.40
N ASP A 278 -14.19 22.33 -21.85
CA ASP A 278 -13.28 23.30 -21.24
C ASP A 278 -13.54 23.53 -19.73
N GLU A 279 -14.82 23.59 -19.30
CA GLU A 279 -15.17 23.71 -17.87
C GLU A 279 -14.78 22.46 -17.07
N GLU A 280 -15.04 21.27 -17.61
CA GLU A 280 -14.65 20.01 -16.96
C GLU A 280 -13.13 19.89 -16.86
N ALA A 281 -12.41 20.26 -17.93
CA ALA A 281 -10.96 20.23 -17.95
C ALA A 281 -10.35 21.20 -16.92
N GLN A 282 -10.90 22.42 -16.79
CA GLN A 282 -10.44 23.37 -15.77
C GLN A 282 -10.59 22.81 -14.34
N VAL A 283 -11.75 22.21 -14.04
CA VAL A 283 -12.00 21.59 -12.72
C VAL A 283 -11.09 20.38 -12.50
N ALA A 284 -11.03 19.46 -13.48
CA ALA A 284 -10.26 18.22 -13.36
C ALA A 284 -8.76 18.48 -13.25
N CYS A 285 -8.21 19.42 -14.03
CA CYS A 285 -6.78 19.75 -13.96
C CYS A 285 -6.40 20.36 -12.61
N LEU A 286 -7.25 21.22 -12.03
CA LEU A 286 -7.02 21.76 -10.69
C LEU A 286 -7.15 20.70 -9.59
N HIS A 287 -8.12 19.80 -9.74
CA HIS A 287 -8.37 18.77 -8.74
C HIS A 287 -7.26 17.69 -8.74
N TYR A 288 -6.83 17.25 -9.92
CA TYR A 288 -5.88 16.15 -10.09
C TYR A 288 -4.43 16.55 -10.40
N ASP A 289 -4.13 17.85 -10.39
CA ASP A 289 -2.82 18.41 -10.75
C ASP A 289 -2.35 18.03 -12.17
N ILE A 290 -3.27 17.99 -13.14
CA ILE A 290 -2.91 17.68 -14.53
C ILE A 290 -2.30 18.92 -15.18
N ASN A 291 -0.98 18.89 -15.40
CA ASN A 291 -0.20 20.00 -15.95
C ASN A 291 0.58 19.58 -17.21
N GLU A 292 1.33 20.53 -17.81
CA GLU A 292 2.24 20.25 -18.93
C GLU A 292 3.43 19.38 -18.51
N ILE A 293 3.86 19.50 -17.24
CA ILE A 293 4.91 18.70 -16.63
C ILE A 293 4.28 17.94 -15.46
N GLY A 294 4.23 16.62 -15.56
CA GLY A 294 3.77 15.70 -14.52
C GLY A 294 4.93 14.97 -13.84
N GLU A 295 4.59 13.90 -13.12
CA GLU A 295 5.49 13.24 -12.17
C GLU A 295 6.32 12.10 -12.78
N MET A 296 5.97 11.63 -13.96
CA MET A 296 6.58 10.43 -14.54
C MET A 296 7.97 10.73 -15.12
N HIS A 297 9.00 10.04 -14.61
CA HIS A 297 10.39 10.26 -15.02
C HIS A 297 10.67 9.86 -16.48
N HIS A 298 10.06 8.78 -16.97
CA HIS A 298 10.23 8.31 -18.35
C HIS A 298 9.48 9.19 -19.35
N ASN A 299 8.37 9.79 -18.93
CA ASN A 299 7.57 10.69 -19.75
C ASN A 299 7.04 11.89 -18.94
N PRO A 300 7.77 13.01 -18.90
CA PRO A 300 7.39 14.18 -18.11
C PRO A 300 6.06 14.82 -18.50
N ALA A 301 5.44 14.46 -19.63
CA ALA A 301 4.11 14.96 -19.98
C ALA A 301 2.97 14.20 -19.27
N LYS A 302 3.26 13.04 -18.67
CA LYS A 302 2.29 12.18 -17.99
C LYS A 302 2.20 12.57 -16.51
N ASN A 303 0.97 12.82 -16.07
CA ASN A 303 0.61 13.20 -14.70
C ASN A 303 -0.05 12.02 -14.00
N VAL A 304 0.30 11.81 -12.73
CA VAL A 304 -0.39 10.90 -11.84
C VAL A 304 -1.57 11.63 -11.23
N LEU A 305 -2.75 11.02 -11.21
CA LEU A 305 -3.94 11.66 -10.65
C LEU A 305 -3.94 11.53 -9.12
N TYR A 306 -3.89 12.66 -8.42
CA TYR A 306 -4.03 12.73 -6.96
C TYR A 306 -4.79 14.00 -6.57
N GLN A 307 -5.51 14.00 -5.45
CA GLN A 307 -6.33 15.15 -5.04
C GLN A 307 -5.46 16.29 -4.51
N ARG A 308 -5.18 17.26 -5.38
CA ARG A 308 -4.38 18.44 -5.08
C ARG A 308 -5.17 19.58 -4.46
N ALA A 309 -6.40 19.78 -4.93
CA ALA A 309 -7.29 20.84 -4.47
C ALA A 309 -8.68 20.29 -4.16
N SER A 310 -9.25 20.71 -3.04
CA SER A 310 -10.62 20.41 -2.64
C SER A 310 -11.66 21.10 -3.55
N ILE A 311 -12.90 20.63 -3.48
CA ILE A 311 -14.03 21.20 -4.21
C ILE A 311 -14.24 22.67 -3.81
N GLU A 312 -14.06 22.99 -2.53
CA GLU A 312 -14.23 24.31 -1.97
C GLU A 312 -13.17 25.30 -2.47
N GLU A 313 -11.92 24.85 -2.55
CA GLU A 313 -10.80 25.64 -3.10
C GLU A 313 -11.01 25.93 -4.59
N ILE A 314 -11.44 24.92 -5.36
CA ILE A 314 -11.73 25.07 -6.79
C ILE A 314 -12.94 26.00 -7.00
N ALA A 315 -14.01 25.82 -6.22
CA ALA A 315 -15.20 26.66 -6.27
C ALA A 315 -14.85 28.14 -6.04
N THR A 316 -14.02 28.41 -5.04
CA THR A 316 -13.50 29.76 -4.75
C THR A 316 -12.67 30.31 -5.91
N ARG A 317 -11.72 29.51 -6.43
CA ARG A 317 -10.80 29.91 -7.50
C ARG A 317 -11.52 30.20 -8.82
N LEU A 318 -12.49 29.37 -9.19
CA LEU A 318 -13.25 29.49 -10.44
C LEU A 318 -14.52 30.32 -10.30
N LYS A 319 -14.85 30.80 -9.10
CA LYS A 319 -16.11 31.52 -8.78
C LYS A 319 -17.36 30.73 -9.15
N LEU A 320 -17.32 29.42 -8.88
CA LEU A 320 -18.42 28.49 -9.06
C LEU A 320 -19.01 28.09 -7.70
N SER A 321 -20.20 27.49 -7.70
CA SER A 321 -20.71 26.83 -6.48
C SER A 321 -20.01 25.48 -6.29
N ALA A 322 -19.84 25.05 -5.03
CA ALA A 322 -19.30 23.73 -4.71
C ALA A 322 -20.09 22.60 -5.39
N GLN A 323 -21.42 22.74 -5.47
CA GLN A 323 -22.29 21.80 -6.19
C GLN A 323 -21.93 21.73 -7.68
N ARG A 324 -21.71 22.87 -8.35
CA ARG A 324 -21.35 22.89 -9.77
C ARG A 324 -19.97 22.25 -10.00
N VAL A 325 -19.00 22.51 -9.13
CA VAL A 325 -17.68 21.87 -9.19
C VAL A 325 -17.80 20.35 -9.03
N GLN A 326 -18.61 19.87 -8.07
CA GLN A 326 -18.86 18.44 -7.89
C GLN A 326 -19.51 17.80 -9.12
N GLU A 327 -20.50 18.46 -9.73
CA GLU A 327 -21.16 17.98 -10.96
C GLU A 327 -20.17 17.88 -12.13
N LEU A 328 -19.33 18.90 -12.32
CA LEU A 328 -18.28 18.92 -13.35
C LEU A 328 -17.24 17.83 -13.13
N LEU A 329 -16.76 17.66 -11.89
CA LEU A 329 -15.79 16.63 -11.54
C LEU A 329 -16.36 15.22 -11.73
N ASN A 330 -17.60 14.97 -11.31
CA ASN A 330 -18.27 13.69 -11.54
C ASN A 330 -18.45 13.38 -13.04
N SER A 331 -18.73 14.39 -13.85
CA SER A 331 -18.79 14.25 -15.31
C SER A 331 -17.40 13.95 -15.89
N ALA A 332 -16.38 14.68 -15.44
CA ALA A 332 -14.99 14.48 -15.86
C ALA A 332 -14.49 13.07 -15.53
N ASN A 333 -14.68 12.60 -14.30
CA ASN A 333 -14.25 11.27 -13.87
C ASN A 333 -14.87 10.17 -14.73
N ARG A 334 -16.17 10.26 -15.04
CA ARG A 334 -16.85 9.30 -15.93
C ARG A 334 -16.26 9.31 -17.34
N LYS A 335 -16.01 10.49 -17.92
CA LYS A 335 -15.46 10.62 -19.28
C LYS A 335 -14.01 10.16 -19.36
N MET A 336 -13.17 10.55 -18.40
CA MET A 336 -11.79 10.11 -18.29
C MET A 336 -11.71 8.59 -18.10
N TYR A 337 -12.50 8.04 -17.17
CA TYR A 337 -12.52 6.58 -16.97
C TYR A 337 -12.98 5.84 -18.24
N ALA A 338 -14.06 6.28 -18.90
CA ALA A 338 -14.53 5.70 -20.16
C ALA A 338 -13.51 5.77 -21.29
N ALA A 339 -12.67 6.81 -21.32
CA ALA A 339 -11.57 6.92 -22.26
C ALA A 339 -10.39 6.02 -21.89
N ARG A 340 -10.06 5.88 -20.60
CA ARG A 340 -9.04 4.92 -20.13
C ARG A 340 -9.40 3.48 -20.48
N LEU A 341 -10.67 3.10 -20.38
CA LEU A 341 -11.16 1.76 -20.77
C LEU A 341 -10.94 1.39 -22.24
N LYS A 342 -10.64 2.38 -23.10
CA LYS A 342 -10.30 2.14 -24.52
C LYS A 342 -8.81 1.90 -24.74
N ARG A 343 -7.96 2.17 -23.74
CA ARG A 343 -6.53 1.84 -23.78
C ARG A 343 -6.36 0.34 -23.61
N THR A 344 -5.22 -0.19 -24.07
CA THR A 344 -4.84 -1.57 -23.75
C THR A 344 -4.70 -1.69 -22.24
N THR A 345 -5.53 -2.53 -21.62
CA THR A 345 -5.46 -2.77 -20.18
C THR A 345 -4.23 -3.63 -19.86
N PRO A 346 -3.46 -3.29 -18.79
CA PRO A 346 -2.46 -4.18 -18.22
C PRO A 346 -3.03 -5.57 -17.93
N TYR A 347 -2.17 -6.57 -18.01
CA TYR A 347 -2.57 -7.96 -17.83
C TYR A 347 -3.16 -8.18 -16.42
N ILE A 348 -4.16 -9.07 -16.34
CA ILE A 348 -4.76 -9.51 -15.08
C ILE A 348 -4.32 -10.95 -14.85
N ASP A 349 -3.50 -11.19 -13.83
CA ASP A 349 -3.16 -12.55 -13.41
C ASP A 349 -4.38 -13.19 -12.75
N LYS A 350 -5.00 -14.13 -13.46
CA LYS A 350 -6.21 -14.83 -13.01
C LYS A 350 -5.94 -15.98 -12.05
N THR A 351 -4.70 -16.14 -11.56
CA THR A 351 -4.37 -17.20 -10.62
C THR A 351 -5.14 -17.04 -9.30
N VAL A 352 -5.78 -18.11 -8.87
CA VAL A 352 -6.61 -18.14 -7.65
C VAL A 352 -5.78 -18.75 -6.51
N TYR A 353 -4.96 -17.93 -5.84
CA TYR A 353 -4.20 -18.37 -4.67
C TYR A 353 -5.11 -18.51 -3.45
N VAL A 354 -5.08 -19.68 -2.81
CA VAL A 354 -5.94 -20.01 -1.66
C VAL A 354 -5.78 -19.00 -0.52
N ASN A 355 -4.54 -18.68 -0.14
CA ASN A 355 -4.26 -17.74 0.94
C ASN A 355 -4.74 -16.31 0.61
N TRP A 356 -4.55 -15.82 -0.61
CA TRP A 356 -4.99 -14.47 -1.00
C TRP A 356 -6.51 -14.38 -1.13
N ASN A 357 -7.14 -15.44 -1.63
CA ASN A 357 -8.59 -15.54 -1.65
C ASN A 357 -9.17 -15.57 -0.24
N ALA A 358 -8.55 -16.28 0.70
CA ALA A 358 -8.98 -16.28 2.10
C ALA A 358 -8.94 -14.88 2.73
N LEU A 359 -7.91 -14.06 2.42
CA LEU A 359 -7.85 -12.66 2.84
C LEU A 359 -8.99 -11.84 2.23
N CYS A 360 -9.20 -11.95 0.91
CA CYS A 360 -10.27 -11.24 0.21
C CYS A 360 -11.67 -11.62 0.73
N ILE A 361 -11.93 -12.92 0.92
CA ILE A 361 -13.20 -13.43 1.46
C ILE A 361 -13.44 -12.86 2.87
N SER A 362 -12.42 -12.89 3.73
CA SER A 362 -12.52 -12.35 5.09
C SER A 362 -12.83 -10.86 5.07
N ALA A 363 -12.12 -10.08 4.25
CA ALA A 363 -12.35 -8.66 4.09
C ALA A 363 -13.76 -8.35 3.55
N TYR A 364 -14.24 -9.11 2.56
CA TYR A 364 -15.60 -8.96 2.02
C TYR A 364 -16.68 -9.29 3.04
N LEU A 365 -16.51 -10.33 3.85
CA LEU A 365 -17.47 -10.69 4.91
C LEU A 365 -17.53 -9.60 6.00
N ASN A 366 -16.37 -9.06 6.39
CA ASN A 366 -16.28 -7.94 7.33
C ASN A 366 -16.98 -6.69 6.75
N ALA A 367 -16.66 -6.32 5.51
CA ALA A 367 -17.28 -5.19 4.83
C ALA A 367 -18.79 -5.37 4.65
N ALA A 368 -19.24 -6.58 4.29
CA ALA A 368 -20.66 -6.87 4.13
C ALA A 368 -21.44 -6.71 5.43
N THR A 369 -20.84 -7.09 6.55
CA THR A 369 -21.44 -6.93 7.88
C THR A 369 -21.48 -5.46 8.29
N ALA A 370 -20.36 -4.75 8.17
CA ALA A 370 -20.25 -3.35 8.60
C ALA A 370 -21.06 -2.38 7.71
N LEU A 371 -21.16 -2.66 6.40
CA LEU A 371 -21.72 -1.74 5.40
C LEU A 371 -23.07 -2.21 4.83
N GLY A 372 -23.58 -3.36 5.26
CA GLY A 372 -24.86 -3.93 4.81
C GLY A 372 -24.86 -4.44 3.36
N LEU A 373 -23.72 -4.92 2.84
CA LEU A 373 -23.55 -5.30 1.44
C LEU A 373 -23.87 -6.80 1.20
N GLN A 374 -25.15 -7.13 1.01
CA GLN A 374 -25.59 -8.53 0.85
C GLN A 374 -24.98 -9.24 -0.37
N GLU A 375 -24.78 -8.52 -1.48
CA GLU A 375 -24.16 -9.09 -2.68
C GLU A 375 -22.68 -9.43 -2.45
N ALA A 376 -21.94 -8.59 -1.71
CA ALA A 376 -20.56 -8.88 -1.33
C ALA A 376 -20.48 -10.13 -0.43
N ARG A 377 -21.42 -10.29 0.52
CA ARG A 377 -21.53 -11.51 1.34
C ARG A 377 -21.77 -12.75 0.48
N ARG A 378 -22.74 -12.69 -0.44
CA ARG A 378 -23.06 -13.82 -1.33
C ARG A 378 -21.85 -14.20 -2.19
N PHE A 379 -21.16 -13.19 -2.72
CA PHE A 379 -19.93 -13.40 -3.48
C PHE A 379 -18.84 -14.07 -2.65
N ALA A 380 -18.56 -13.57 -1.45
CA ALA A 380 -17.54 -14.10 -0.56
C ALA A 380 -17.80 -15.57 -0.17
N LEU A 381 -19.07 -15.93 0.09
CA LEU A 381 -19.43 -17.31 0.40
C LEU A 381 -19.26 -18.24 -0.81
N ARG A 382 -19.65 -17.80 -2.02
CA ARG A 382 -19.39 -18.57 -3.24
C ARG A 382 -17.89 -18.73 -3.50
N SER A 383 -17.09 -17.69 -3.24
CA SER A 383 -15.63 -17.75 -3.34
C SER A 383 -15.03 -18.71 -2.31
N LEU A 384 -15.60 -18.77 -1.10
CA LEU A 384 -15.22 -19.73 -0.06
C LEU A 384 -15.50 -21.17 -0.50
N ASP A 385 -16.67 -21.44 -1.07
CA ASP A 385 -17.04 -22.76 -1.59
C ASP A 385 -16.09 -23.22 -2.72
N ARG A 386 -15.47 -22.30 -3.46
CA ARG A 386 -14.51 -22.62 -4.54
C ARG A 386 -13.12 -23.02 -4.02
N ILE A 387 -12.70 -22.50 -2.87
CA ILE A 387 -11.33 -22.70 -2.34
C ILE A 387 -11.25 -23.77 -1.23
N LEU A 388 -12.40 -24.24 -0.74
CA LEU A 388 -12.52 -25.42 0.12
C LEU A 388 -12.60 -26.69 -0.73
#